data_AF-A0A6A6DEB3-F1
#
_entry.id   AF-A0A6A6DEB3-F1
#
_cell.length_a   1.000
_cell.length_b   1.000
_cell.length_c   1.000
_cell.angle_alpha   90.00
_cell.angle_beta   90.00
_cell.angle_gamma   90.00
#
_symmetry.space_group_name_H-M   'P 1'
#
loop_
_entity.id
_entity.type
_entity.pdbx_description
1 polymer ?
#
loop_
_entity_poly.entity_id
_entity_poly.type
_entity_poly.pdbx_seq_one_letter_code
_entity_poly.pdbx_strand_id
1 'polypeptide(L)'
;EEVVVPSEDAIPEHKSGVEVDPDPIAQSGRFEKRDKVHMSIIQSGARTKGTFTVLKSRLHSSKAYYEYQLVDSDGRAYKNGAWIREKDLKMDKRG
;
A
#
# COMPACT_ATOMS: atom_id res chain seq x y z
N GLU A 1 8.88 -34.10 51.21
CA GLU A 1 9.41 -33.53 49.97
C GLU A 1 8.35 -33.75 48.90
N GLU A 2 7.68 -32.67 48.48
CA GLU A 2 6.53 -32.74 47.55
C GLU A 2 7.02 -32.76 46.10
N VAL A 3 6.51 -33.73 45.33
CA VAL A 3 6.73 -33.89 43.89
C VAL A 3 5.73 -33.02 43.13
N VAL A 4 6.22 -31.97 42.49
CA VAL A 4 5.41 -31.08 41.65
C VAL A 4 5.51 -31.54 40.20
N VAL A 5 4.39 -32.02 39.65
CA VAL A 5 4.22 -32.31 38.22
C VAL A 5 3.97 -31.01 37.45
N PRO A 6 4.69 -30.70 36.36
CA PRO A 6 4.30 -29.59 35.50
C PRO A 6 3.24 -30.05 34.49
N SER A 7 2.07 -29.43 34.54
CA SER A 7 1.04 -29.51 33.51
C SER A 7 1.42 -28.61 32.32
N GLU A 8 1.86 -29.21 31.23
CA GLU A 8 2.14 -28.52 29.97
C GLU A 8 0.87 -28.44 29.09
N ASP A 9 -0.09 -27.63 29.51
CA ASP A 9 -1.19 -27.14 28.65
C ASP A 9 -0.95 -25.65 28.34
N ALA A 10 0.21 -25.36 27.73
CA ALA A 10 0.50 -24.05 27.17
C ALA A 10 0.20 -24.10 25.67
N ILE A 11 -1.05 -23.76 25.31
CA ILE A 11 -1.42 -23.46 23.94
C ILE A 11 -0.55 -22.27 23.50
N PRO A 12 0.36 -22.41 22.52
CA PRO A 12 1.16 -21.29 22.07
C PRO A 12 0.24 -20.24 21.43
N GLU A 13 0.24 -19.04 22.01
CA GLU A 13 -0.53 -17.87 21.56
C GLU A 13 -0.04 -17.34 20.20
N HIS A 14 1.03 -17.91 19.67
CA HIS A 14 1.78 -17.37 18.56
C HIS A 14 1.46 -18.09 17.26
N LYS A 15 0.52 -17.51 16.51
CA LYS A 15 0.27 -17.87 15.12
C LYS A 15 1.50 -17.50 14.29
N SER A 16 2.26 -18.53 13.92
CA SER A 16 3.26 -18.62 12.85
C SER A 16 3.88 -17.31 12.34
N GLY A 17 5.14 -17.09 12.74
CA GLY A 17 6.22 -16.51 11.96
C GLY A 17 5.84 -15.54 10.84
N VAL A 18 5.51 -14.32 11.19
CA VAL A 18 5.86 -13.16 10.36
C VAL A 18 7.05 -12.53 11.04
N GLU A 19 8.25 -12.84 10.54
CA GLU A 19 9.42 -12.01 10.80
C GLU A 19 9.11 -10.64 10.18
N VAL A 20 8.76 -9.68 11.02
CA VAL A 20 8.72 -8.27 10.62
C VAL A 20 10.18 -7.86 10.56
N ASP A 21 10.76 -7.90 9.36
CA ASP A 21 12.11 -7.42 9.11
C ASP A 21 12.23 -5.99 9.67
N PRO A 22 13.10 -5.74 10.66
CA PRO A 22 13.20 -4.44 11.34
C PRO A 22 13.81 -3.36 10.43
N ASP A 23 14.41 -3.78 9.31
CA ASP A 23 14.81 -2.93 8.20
C ASP A 23 13.85 -3.16 7.03
N PRO A 24 12.61 -2.61 7.07
CA PRO A 24 11.71 -2.71 5.95
C PRO A 24 12.31 -1.86 4.83
N ILE A 25 13.18 -2.47 3.99
CA ILE A 25 13.94 -1.88 2.86
C ILE A 25 13.28 -0.57 2.50
N ALA A 26 13.78 0.53 3.07
CA ALA A 26 13.04 1.78 3.27
C ALA A 26 12.06 1.96 2.14
N GLN A 27 10.78 1.56 2.33
CA GLN A 27 9.88 1.25 1.21
C GLN A 27 10.00 2.40 0.23
N SER A 28 10.75 2.22 -0.85
CA SER A 28 11.04 3.33 -1.73
C SER A 28 9.79 3.40 -2.57
N GLY A 29 9.02 4.49 -2.42
CA GLY A 29 7.76 4.64 -3.14
C GLY A 29 7.92 4.22 -4.59
N ARG A 30 7.07 3.30 -5.05
CA ARG A 30 7.18 2.66 -6.38
C ARG A 30 7.04 3.66 -7.52
N PHE A 31 6.47 4.84 -7.25
CA PHE A 31 6.21 5.88 -8.23
C PHE A 31 6.79 7.21 -7.77
N GLU A 32 7.35 7.96 -8.71
CA GLU A 32 7.91 9.29 -8.47
C GLU A 32 6.95 10.39 -8.94
N LYS A 33 7.20 11.62 -8.50
CA LYS A 33 6.43 12.78 -8.97
C LYS A 33 6.60 12.93 -10.48
N ARG A 34 5.49 13.16 -11.19
CA ARG A 34 5.34 13.20 -12.66
C ARG A 34 5.30 11.84 -13.35
N ASP A 35 5.38 10.72 -12.63
CA ASP A 35 5.17 9.40 -13.23
C ASP A 35 3.75 9.25 -13.73
N LYS A 36 3.62 8.60 -14.90
CA LYS A 36 2.34 8.19 -15.45
C LYS A 36 1.96 6.82 -14.90
N VAL A 37 0.87 6.80 -14.15
CA VAL A 37 0.28 5.61 -13.57
C VAL A 37 -1.11 5.40 -14.15
N HIS A 38 -1.62 4.18 -14.05
CA HIS A 38 -3.00 3.89 -14.33
C HIS A 38 -3.60 3.06 -13.21
N MET A 39 -4.91 3.17 -13.06
CA MET A 39 -5.68 2.29 -12.18
C MET A 39 -6.99 1.90 -12.83
N SER A 40 -7.63 0.88 -12.26
CA SER A 40 -8.99 0.53 -12.61
C SER A 40 -9.97 1.39 -11.85
N ILE A 41 -10.82 2.12 -12.56
CA ILE A 41 -11.90 2.90 -11.98
C ILE A 41 -13.20 2.17 -12.27
N ILE A 42 -14.04 2.04 -11.25
CA ILE A 42 -15.39 1.52 -11.42
C ILE A 42 -16.32 2.74 -11.49
N GLN A 43 -16.95 2.96 -12.64
CA GLN A 43 -17.95 4.00 -12.85
C GLN A 43 -19.20 3.35 -13.44
N SER A 44 -20.34 3.56 -12.79
CA SER A 44 -21.65 3.06 -13.26
C SER A 44 -21.67 1.56 -13.58
N GLY A 45 -20.98 0.74 -12.78
CA GLY A 45 -20.89 -0.71 -12.97
C GLY A 45 -19.90 -1.16 -14.05
N ALA A 46 -19.32 -0.25 -14.83
CA ALA A 46 -18.25 -0.54 -15.77
C ALA A 46 -16.88 -0.28 -15.15
N ARG A 47 -15.93 -1.18 -15.40
CA ARG A 47 -14.52 -1.01 -15.02
C ARG A 47 -13.76 -0.42 -16.19
N THR A 48 -13.26 0.80 -16.04
CA THR A 48 -12.45 1.50 -17.04
C THR A 48 -11.02 1.68 -16.56
N LYS A 49 -10.08 1.81 -17.49
CA LYS A 49 -8.71 2.20 -17.18
C LYS A 49 -8.68 3.73 -17.08
N GLY A 50 -8.31 4.26 -15.92
CA GLY A 50 -7.97 5.66 -15.76
C GLY A 50 -6.47 5.86 -15.76
N THR A 51 -5.97 6.78 -16.57
CA THR A 51 -4.56 7.15 -16.62
C THR A 51 -4.37 8.48 -15.91
N PHE A 52 -3.38 8.53 -15.03
CA PHE A 52 -3.11 9.65 -14.14
C PHE A 52 -1.63 9.95 -14.06
N THR A 53 -1.31 11.15 -13.61
CA THR A 53 0.05 11.57 -13.27
C THR A 53 0.18 11.74 -11.77
N VAL A 54 1.27 11.23 -11.19
CA VAL A 54 1.56 11.39 -9.76
C VAL A 54 1.95 12.84 -9.47
N LEU A 55 1.21 13.50 -8.58
CA LEU A 55 1.47 14.88 -8.15
C LEU A 55 2.31 14.93 -6.87
N LYS A 56 1.93 14.12 -5.88
CA LYS A 56 2.61 14.01 -4.59
C LYS A 56 2.61 12.56 -4.14
N SER A 57 3.66 12.16 -3.45
CA SER A 57 3.76 10.89 -2.73
C SER A 57 3.90 11.18 -1.25
N ARG A 58 3.37 10.30 -0.40
CA ARG A 58 3.63 10.30 1.04
C ARG A 58 3.65 8.88 1.57
N LEU A 59 4.50 8.64 2.57
CA LEU A 59 4.39 7.45 3.40
C LEU A 59 3.20 7.64 4.36
N HIS A 60 2.36 6.62 4.49
CA HIS A 60 1.25 6.68 5.44
C HIS A 60 1.79 6.65 6.89
N SER A 61 1.34 7.57 7.72
CA SER A 61 1.92 7.84 9.06
C SER A 61 1.96 6.64 10.01
N SER A 62 0.99 5.73 9.89
CA SER A 62 0.86 4.57 10.80
C SER A 62 0.97 3.22 10.09
N LYS A 63 1.21 3.20 8.77
CA LYS A 63 1.23 1.96 7.99
C LYS A 63 2.36 2.01 6.98
N ALA A 64 3.04 0.89 6.79
CA ALA A 64 4.10 0.74 5.78
C ALA A 64 3.50 0.61 4.38
N TYR A 65 2.86 1.67 3.88
CA TYR A 65 2.51 1.81 2.47
C TYR A 65 2.54 3.27 2.03
N TYR A 66 2.81 3.47 0.73
CA TYR A 66 2.75 4.78 0.11
C TYR A 66 1.36 5.10 -0.42
N GLU A 67 1.02 6.38 -0.32
CA GLU A 67 -0.15 6.96 -0.96
C GLU A 67 0.29 8.07 -1.90
N TYR A 68 -0.49 8.24 -2.96
CA TYR A 68 -0.19 9.16 -4.03
C TYR A 68 -1.42 10.03 -4.32
N GLN A 69 -1.19 11.34 -4.41
CA GLN A 69 -2.15 12.23 -5.03
C GLN A 69 -1.94 12.20 -6.54
N LEU A 70 -3.05 12.08 -7.25
CA LEU A 70 -3.06 11.92 -8.69
C LEU A 70 -3.73 13.12 -9.36
N VAL A 71 -3.29 13.42 -10.58
CA VAL A 71 -3.94 14.36 -11.47
C VAL A 71 -4.25 13.69 -12.81
N ASP A 72 -5.38 14.05 -13.40
CA ASP A 72 -5.75 13.64 -14.76
C ASP A 72 -4.85 14.32 -15.81
N SER A 73 -5.03 13.95 -17.09
CA SER A 73 -4.33 14.57 -18.23
C SER A 73 -4.47 16.09 -18.27
N ASP A 74 -5.61 16.61 -17.80
CA ASP A 74 -5.93 18.04 -17.74
C ASP A 74 -5.35 18.75 -16.50
N GLY A 75 -4.54 18.05 -15.69
CA GLY A 75 -3.96 18.58 -14.46
C GLY A 75 -4.95 18.72 -13.30
N ARG A 76 -6.17 18.20 -13.45
CA ARG A 76 -7.20 18.21 -12.39
C ARG A 76 -6.91 17.14 -11.35
N ALA A 77 -7.04 17.49 -10.07
CA ALA A 77 -6.83 16.54 -8.99
C ALA A 77 -7.90 15.45 -8.98
N TYR A 78 -7.48 14.20 -9.05
CA TYR A 78 -8.39 13.06 -9.02
C TYR A 78 -9.15 13.02 -7.70
N LYS A 79 -10.48 12.88 -7.77
CA LYS A 79 -11.39 12.89 -6.60
C LYS A 79 -11.08 14.04 -5.62
N ASN A 80 -10.84 15.25 -6.14
CA ASN A 80 -10.53 16.44 -5.34
C ASN A 80 -9.24 16.30 -4.50
N GLY A 81 -8.24 15.57 -5.01
CA GLY A 81 -6.96 15.37 -4.34
C GLY A 81 -6.96 14.19 -3.37
N ALA A 82 -7.75 13.15 -3.65
CA ALA A 82 -7.74 11.94 -2.85
C ALA A 82 -6.35 11.27 -2.86
N TRP A 83 -6.00 10.68 -1.74
CA TRP A 83 -4.79 9.86 -1.60
C TRP A 83 -5.11 8.42 -2.00
N ILE A 84 -4.44 7.95 -3.04
CA ILE A 84 -4.63 6.62 -3.61
C ILE A 84 -3.46 5.74 -3.22
N ARG A 85 -3.74 4.51 -2.75
CA ARG A 85 -2.70 3.60 -2.29
C ARG A 85 -1.90 3.06 -3.46
N GLU A 86 -0.62 2.80 -3.18
CA GLU A 86 0.30 2.21 -4.16
C GLU A 86 -0.23 0.94 -4.82
N LYS A 87 -0.87 0.05 -4.05
CA LYS A 87 -1.37 -1.25 -4.54
C LYS A 87 -2.41 -1.13 -5.67
N ASP A 88 -3.15 -0.01 -5.68
CA ASP A 88 -4.23 0.22 -6.64
C ASP A 88 -3.71 0.84 -7.93
N LEU A 89 -2.46 1.31 -7.92
CA LEU A 89 -1.77 1.94 -9.03
C LEU A 89 -0.86 0.94 -9.76
N LYS A 90 -0.76 1.13 -11.07
CA LYS A 90 0.18 0.41 -11.93
C LYS A 90 0.90 1.41 -12.81
N MET A 91 2.18 1.18 -13.07
CA MET A 91 2.94 2.02 -13.99
C MET A 91 2.38 1.85 -15.40
N ASP A 92 2.16 2.95 -16.13
CA ASP A 92 1.57 2.89 -17.48
C ASP A 92 2.55 2.32 -18.53
N LYS A 93 3.84 2.65 -18.40
CA LYS A 93 4.97 2.03 -19.09
C LYS A 93 6.26 2.43 -18.38
N ARG A 94 7.14 1.46 -18.10
CA ARG A 94 8.58 1.74 -17.98
C ARG A 94 9.09 1.71 -19.42
N GLY A 95 9.48 2.88 -19.94
CA GLY A 95 10.22 2.96 -21.21
C GLY A 95 11.54 2.24 -21.06
#